data_AF-A0AAX4IYV6-F1
#
_entry.id   AF-A0AAX4IYV6-F1
#
_cell.length_a   1.000
_cell.length_b   1.000
_cell.length_c   1.000
_cell.angle_alpha   90.00
_cell.angle_beta   90.00
_cell.angle_gamma   90.00
#
_symmetry.space_group_name_H-M   'P 1'
#
loop_
_entity.id
_entity.type
_entity.pdbx_description
1 polymer ?
#
loop_
_entity_poly.entity_id
_entity_poly.type
_entity_poly.pdbx_seq_one_letter_code
_entity_poly.pdbx_strand_id
1 'polypeptide(L)'
;MWLISTETLTLHAFIPPDVPPYAILSHTWEAGEVTFQEFADLDAAREKPGFAKIDKTCELARQNGLEWVWVDTCCIDKSSSAELSEAINSMFEWYRLSAVCFAYLADLPVGSPSLWMFESESGIHKRPCRWFQRGWTLQELIAPSRLEFFDVGWNSRGFKTDGTVLRQLSSMAGIRGKTARVLKNSDAIGEISIAERMSWASKRQTTRTEDMAYCLLGIFRVNMPLLYGEGPRAFIRLQEEILKNSTDMSLFCWTASEEAIQPYRGLLARHPSEFASWFDTELTSRKSISWAMCEQEKEFSSTNKGIRMEATLASFFYDGEERTCLRCTLFPDEYVVFVALRYHRDNIYVRELPKVIIPSRTTRYEQKTIYIAKDVDQRMSTSLQETAAEALSFDTSLLPASFSLEVAECWPKKQWHPRRKEFALTGSKLFSCTVVYTVAFDGVQIGEVFLICQRHASALQPLRYALIPSRHAAGIKKGILDHETGDDQGSPPFEAFSMMEQFIIDGRQEVKLWHGETCFSLFVTRYSETGESTNQLFLKATSSDDLLHPMPVRLPIQRSIGEGNEPDQRLERAPQIGGDAGVLAVQQPNPMDILEAERENTG
;
A
#
# COMPACT_ATOMS: atom_id res chain seq x y z
N MET A 1 -12.63 12.23 -33.91
CA MET A 1 -12.28 13.44 -33.12
C MET A 1 -12.92 14.66 -33.78
N TRP A 2 -13.51 15.59 -33.02
CA TRP A 2 -14.02 16.86 -33.54
C TRP A 2 -13.00 17.99 -33.39
N LEU A 3 -12.92 18.89 -34.36
CA LEU A 3 -12.08 20.09 -34.32
C LEU A 3 -12.90 21.33 -34.69
N ILE A 4 -12.54 22.47 -34.12
CA ILE A 4 -13.14 23.78 -34.39
C ILE A 4 -12.34 24.46 -35.49
N SER A 5 -13.01 24.94 -36.54
CA SER A 5 -12.42 25.83 -37.53
C SER A 5 -12.14 27.20 -36.92
N THR A 6 -10.90 27.69 -37.00
CA THR A 6 -10.51 28.98 -36.41
C THR A 6 -11.10 30.21 -37.10
N GLU A 7 -11.58 30.05 -38.34
CA GLU A 7 -12.19 31.11 -39.14
C GLU A 7 -13.72 31.13 -38.97
N THR A 8 -14.36 29.97 -39.08
CA THR A 8 -15.82 29.88 -39.09
C THR A 8 -16.44 29.55 -37.74
N LEU A 9 -15.63 29.10 -36.77
CA LEU A 9 -16.07 28.60 -35.46
C LEU A 9 -17.12 27.48 -35.58
N THR A 10 -16.93 26.59 -36.56
CA THR A 10 -17.78 25.40 -36.75
C THR A 10 -17.03 24.13 -36.36
N LEU A 11 -17.75 23.12 -35.88
CA LEU A 11 -17.20 21.81 -35.53
C LEU A 11 -17.17 20.88 -36.75
N HIS A 12 -16.03 20.22 -36.97
CA HIS A 12 -15.82 19.25 -38.05
C HIS A 12 -15.28 17.95 -37.48
N ALA A 13 -15.83 16.83 -37.94
CA ALA A 13 -15.38 15.50 -37.54
C ALA A 13 -14.23 15.03 -38.44
N PHE A 14 -13.16 14.56 -37.80
CA PHE A 14 -12.01 13.94 -38.46
C PHE A 14 -11.78 12.53 -37.92
N ILE A 15 -11.37 11.64 -38.82
CA ILE A 15 -11.10 10.22 -38.53
C ILE A 15 -9.61 9.97 -38.80
N PRO A 16 -8.84 9.44 -37.83
CA PRO A 16 -7.44 9.07 -38.06
C PRO A 16 -7.27 8.09 -39.24
N PRO A 17 -6.20 8.21 -40.05
CA PRO A 17 -5.06 9.12 -39.88
C PRO A 17 -5.27 10.53 -40.45
N ASP A 18 -6.42 10.83 -41.06
CA ASP A 18 -6.70 12.07 -41.81
C ASP A 18 -7.07 13.24 -40.89
N VAL A 19 -6.24 13.50 -39.87
CA VAL A 19 -6.41 14.61 -38.93
C VAL A 19 -5.43 15.73 -39.31
N PRO A 20 -5.91 16.96 -39.60
CA PRO A 20 -5.03 18.08 -39.94
C PRO A 20 -4.25 18.55 -38.71
N PRO A 21 -3.15 19.32 -38.85
CA PRO A 21 -2.49 19.96 -37.71
C PRO A 21 -3.46 20.88 -36.96
N TYR A 22 -3.50 20.76 -35.63
CA TYR A 22 -4.38 21.54 -34.76
C TYR A 22 -3.65 22.08 -33.53
N ALA A 23 -4.17 23.18 -32.98
CA ALA A 23 -3.84 23.63 -31.63
C ALA A 23 -4.77 22.95 -30.61
N ILE A 24 -4.30 22.75 -29.38
CA ILE A 24 -5.12 22.16 -28.31
C ILE A 24 -5.14 23.07 -27.08
N LEU A 25 -6.31 23.25 -26.47
CA LEU A 25 -6.43 23.99 -25.22
C LEU A 25 -6.28 23.03 -24.02
N SER A 26 -5.48 23.45 -23.06
CA SER A 26 -5.39 22.84 -21.73
C SER A 26 -5.82 23.88 -20.70
N HIS A 27 -6.83 23.59 -19.90
CA HIS A 27 -7.39 24.55 -18.96
C HIS A 27 -8.14 23.86 -17.81
N THR A 28 -8.38 24.61 -16.73
CA THR A 28 -9.27 24.15 -15.65
C THR A 28 -10.69 24.61 -15.92
N TRP A 29 -11.66 23.71 -15.84
CA TRP A 29 -13.07 24.07 -16.01
C TRP A 29 -13.53 25.04 -14.92
N GLU A 30 -14.38 25.98 -15.33
CA GLU A 30 -15.03 26.98 -14.50
C GLU A 30 -16.53 27.03 -14.82
N ALA A 31 -17.29 27.84 -14.08
CA ALA A 31 -18.71 27.99 -14.37
C ALA A 31 -18.92 28.61 -15.76
N GLY A 32 -19.85 28.04 -16.53
CA GLY A 32 -20.19 28.56 -17.86
C GLY A 32 -19.25 28.12 -18.98
N GLU A 33 -18.68 26.91 -18.91
CA GLU A 33 -18.09 26.28 -20.09
C GLU A 33 -19.13 26.08 -21.20
N VAL A 34 -18.69 26.15 -22.45
CA VAL A 34 -19.52 25.81 -23.62
C VAL A 34 -19.40 24.31 -23.86
N THR A 35 -20.54 23.63 -23.90
CA THR A 35 -20.61 22.20 -24.23
C THR A 35 -20.64 21.95 -25.74
N PHE A 36 -20.49 20.70 -26.16
CA PHE A 36 -20.59 20.31 -27.57
C PHE A 36 -21.94 20.71 -28.17
N GLN A 37 -23.03 20.47 -27.45
CA GLN A 37 -24.39 20.78 -27.89
C GLN A 37 -24.62 22.28 -28.04
N GLU A 38 -24.14 23.06 -27.08
CA GLU A 38 -24.31 24.51 -27.08
C GLU A 38 -23.45 25.19 -28.15
N PHE A 39 -22.32 24.58 -28.52
CA PHE A 39 -21.47 25.10 -29.59
C PHE A 39 -22.16 25.07 -30.97
N ALA A 40 -23.25 24.31 -31.13
CA ALA A 40 -24.06 24.33 -32.34
C ALA A 40 -24.85 25.64 -32.52
N ASP A 41 -25.15 26.35 -31.42
CA ASP A 41 -25.76 27.68 -31.43
C ASP A 41 -24.71 28.71 -31.00
N LEU A 42 -24.04 29.31 -31.98
CA LEU A 42 -22.95 30.26 -31.72
C LEU A 42 -23.41 31.53 -30.99
N ASP A 43 -24.66 31.95 -31.15
CA ASP A 43 -25.16 33.14 -30.48
C ASP A 43 -25.31 32.85 -28.98
N ALA A 44 -25.92 31.71 -28.62
CA ALA A 44 -26.01 31.26 -27.23
C ALA A 44 -24.62 30.93 -26.63
N ALA A 45 -23.73 30.32 -27.41
CA ALA A 45 -22.38 29.98 -26.95
C ALA A 45 -21.58 31.25 -26.59
N ARG A 46 -21.68 32.33 -27.36
CA ARG A 46 -20.97 33.59 -27.14
C ARG A 46 -21.34 34.30 -25.84
N GLU A 47 -22.54 34.06 -25.32
CA GLU A 47 -22.98 34.63 -24.04
C GLU A 47 -22.31 33.96 -22.84
N LYS A 48 -21.73 32.78 -23.02
CA LYS A 48 -21.08 32.04 -21.94
C LYS A 48 -19.66 32.52 -21.67
N PRO A 49 -19.26 32.65 -20.38
CA PRO A 49 -17.90 33.03 -20.01
C PRO A 49 -16.80 32.14 -20.61
N GLY A 50 -17.05 30.83 -20.72
CA GLY A 50 -16.09 29.86 -21.28
C GLY A 50 -15.77 30.09 -22.75
N PHE A 51 -16.65 30.76 -23.51
CA PHE A 51 -16.44 31.02 -24.93
C PHE A 51 -15.22 31.91 -25.19
N ALA A 52 -14.93 32.85 -24.29
CA ALA A 52 -13.75 33.71 -24.41
C ALA A 52 -12.44 32.90 -24.50
N LYS A 53 -12.36 31.75 -23.83
CA LYS A 53 -11.20 30.86 -23.93
C LYS A 53 -11.11 30.21 -25.31
N ILE A 54 -12.24 29.78 -25.88
CA ILE A 54 -12.30 29.17 -27.20
C ILE A 54 -11.89 30.19 -28.27
N ASP A 55 -12.48 31.39 -28.23
CA ASP A 55 -12.17 32.48 -29.18
C ASP A 55 -10.69 32.86 -29.12
N LYS A 56 -10.14 33.02 -27.91
CA LYS A 56 -8.73 33.34 -27.75
C LYS A 56 -7.80 32.22 -28.21
N THR A 57 -8.18 30.97 -27.99
CA THR A 57 -7.44 29.80 -28.50
C THR A 57 -7.44 29.79 -30.03
N CYS A 58 -8.56 30.12 -30.67
CA CYS A 58 -8.65 30.24 -32.13
C CYS A 58 -7.78 31.38 -32.66
N GLU A 59 -7.74 32.53 -31.98
CA GLU A 59 -6.85 33.63 -32.31
C GLU A 59 -5.36 33.22 -32.25
N LEU A 60 -4.94 32.57 -31.15
CA LEU A 60 -3.57 32.08 -30.97
C LEU A 60 -3.22 30.99 -32.00
N ALA A 61 -4.16 30.10 -32.34
CA ALA A 61 -3.98 29.09 -33.37
C ALA A 61 -3.72 29.73 -34.74
N ARG A 62 -4.51 30.74 -35.14
CA ARG A 62 -4.30 31.50 -36.39
C ARG A 62 -2.94 32.19 -36.42
N GLN A 63 -2.49 32.76 -35.30
CA GLN A 63 -1.16 33.36 -35.18
C GLN A 63 -0.02 32.33 -35.36
N ASN A 64 -0.28 31.05 -35.07
CA ASN A 64 0.63 29.95 -35.30
C ASN A 64 0.42 29.25 -36.67
N GLY A 65 -0.44 29.80 -37.55
CA GLY A 65 -0.73 29.25 -38.87
C GLY A 65 -1.57 27.97 -38.84
N LEU A 66 -2.38 27.78 -37.80
CA LEU A 66 -3.24 26.60 -37.62
C LEU A 66 -4.71 26.97 -37.87
N GLU A 67 -5.36 26.16 -38.71
CA GLU A 67 -6.78 26.33 -39.07
C GLU A 67 -7.74 25.64 -38.08
N TRP A 68 -7.21 24.76 -37.23
CA TRP A 68 -8.00 23.86 -36.40
C TRP A 68 -7.60 23.93 -34.94
N VAL A 69 -8.60 23.83 -34.06
CA VAL A 69 -8.43 23.82 -32.61
C VAL A 69 -9.22 22.68 -31.99
N TRP A 70 -8.67 22.09 -30.94
CA TRP A 70 -9.39 21.16 -30.07
C TRP A 70 -9.56 21.73 -28.66
N VAL A 71 -10.77 21.65 -28.12
CA VAL A 71 -11.13 22.05 -26.76
C VAL A 71 -12.03 20.97 -26.14
N ASP A 72 -11.62 20.37 -25.04
CA ASP A 72 -12.31 19.22 -24.42
C ASP A 72 -13.77 19.47 -24.02
N THR A 73 -14.12 20.71 -23.70
CA THR A 73 -15.48 21.09 -23.29
C THR A 73 -16.49 21.00 -24.44
N CYS A 74 -16.11 21.38 -25.66
CA CYS A 74 -16.98 21.43 -26.83
C CYS A 74 -16.56 20.57 -28.05
N CYS A 75 -15.39 19.91 -28.02
CA CYS A 75 -14.95 18.96 -29.05
C CYS A 75 -15.19 17.48 -28.69
N ILE A 76 -15.84 17.22 -27.55
CA ILE A 76 -16.25 15.89 -27.12
C ILE A 76 -17.75 15.94 -26.86
N ASP A 77 -18.51 15.13 -27.59
CA ASP A 77 -19.90 14.86 -27.26
C ASP A 77 -19.98 13.97 -26.01
N LYS A 78 -20.16 14.60 -24.85
CA LYS A 78 -20.29 13.92 -23.56
C LYS A 78 -21.63 13.20 -23.38
N SER A 79 -22.62 13.47 -24.25
CA SER A 79 -23.90 12.74 -24.25
C SER A 79 -23.78 11.35 -24.88
N SER A 80 -22.78 11.16 -25.74
CA SER A 80 -22.42 9.88 -26.33
C SER A 80 -21.39 9.14 -25.47
N SER A 81 -21.84 8.13 -24.73
CA SER A 81 -20.93 7.29 -23.90
C SER A 81 -19.81 6.63 -24.71
N ALA A 82 -20.08 6.27 -25.97
CA ALA A 82 -19.08 5.71 -26.88
C ALA A 82 -18.01 6.75 -27.24
N GLU A 83 -18.43 7.97 -27.60
CA GLU A 83 -17.50 9.05 -27.95
C GLU A 83 -16.70 9.51 -26.73
N LEU A 84 -17.33 9.64 -25.56
CA LEU A 84 -16.64 9.95 -24.31
C LEU A 84 -15.59 8.90 -23.95
N SER A 85 -15.92 7.61 -24.14
CA SER A 85 -14.98 6.51 -23.91
C SER A 85 -13.80 6.54 -24.88
N GLU A 86 -14.05 6.79 -26.18
CA GLU A 86 -12.99 6.95 -27.18
C GLU A 86 -12.08 8.14 -26.84
N ALA A 87 -12.69 9.27 -26.48
CA ALA A 87 -11.99 10.51 -26.18
C ALA A 87 -11.06 10.38 -24.97
N ILE A 88 -11.53 9.82 -23.86
CA ILE A 88 -10.69 9.64 -22.67
C ILE A 88 -9.55 8.64 -22.93
N ASN A 89 -9.81 7.55 -23.67
CA ASN A 89 -8.77 6.59 -24.03
C ASN A 89 -7.75 7.15 -25.04
N SER A 90 -8.10 8.21 -25.76
CA SER A 90 -7.27 8.83 -26.80
C SER A 90 -6.68 10.19 -26.40
N MET A 91 -7.07 10.75 -25.24
CA MET A 91 -6.74 12.11 -24.83
C MET A 91 -5.22 12.38 -24.82
N PHE A 92 -4.44 11.48 -24.24
CA PHE A 92 -2.97 11.62 -24.24
C PHE A 92 -2.40 11.69 -25.65
N GLU A 93 -2.90 10.87 -26.57
CA GLU A 93 -2.46 10.86 -27.96
C GLU A 93 -2.87 12.15 -28.68
N TRP A 94 -4.08 12.66 -28.43
CA TRP A 94 -4.52 13.94 -28.99
C TRP A 94 -3.68 15.12 -28.49
N TYR A 95 -3.27 15.13 -27.22
CA TYR A 95 -2.29 16.13 -26.76
C TYR A 95 -0.91 15.91 -27.39
N ARG A 96 -0.45 14.65 -27.51
CA ARG A 96 0.85 14.31 -28.10
C ARG A 96 0.96 14.74 -29.56
N LEU A 97 -0.09 14.54 -30.35
CA LEU A 97 -0.16 14.86 -31.79
C LEU A 97 -0.50 16.32 -32.09
N SER A 98 -0.93 17.10 -31.09
CA SER A 98 -1.18 18.53 -31.29
C SER A 98 0.08 19.28 -31.74
N ALA A 99 -0.10 20.26 -32.63
CA ALA A 99 1.01 21.10 -33.11
C ALA A 99 1.51 22.06 -32.00
N VAL A 100 0.59 22.52 -31.15
CA VAL A 100 0.87 23.31 -29.96
C VAL A 100 -0.26 23.15 -28.94
N CYS A 101 0.11 23.03 -27.68
CA CYS A 101 -0.80 23.08 -26.55
C CYS A 101 -0.72 24.45 -25.87
N PHE A 102 -1.86 25.13 -25.72
CA PHE A 102 -1.97 26.37 -24.96
C PHE A 102 -2.52 26.03 -23.58
N ALA A 103 -1.71 26.21 -22.53
CA ALA A 103 -2.11 25.99 -21.14
C ALA A 103 -2.57 27.31 -20.51
N TYR A 104 -3.88 27.51 -20.39
CA TYR A 104 -4.46 28.68 -19.77
C TYR A 104 -4.60 28.51 -18.26
N LEU A 105 -3.87 29.34 -17.50
CA LEU A 105 -3.82 29.33 -16.05
C LEU A 105 -4.76 30.40 -15.50
N ALA A 106 -6.05 30.06 -15.41
CA ALA A 106 -7.14 31.00 -15.11
C ALA A 106 -6.99 31.74 -13.76
N ASP A 107 -6.30 31.14 -12.79
CA ASP A 107 -6.06 31.72 -11.48
C ASP A 107 -4.68 32.37 -11.32
N LEU A 108 -3.82 32.32 -12.33
CA LEU A 108 -2.48 32.89 -12.28
C LEU A 108 -2.52 34.41 -12.54
N PRO A 109 -2.13 35.27 -11.57
CA PRO A 109 -2.18 36.71 -11.75
C PRO A 109 -1.17 37.20 -12.77
N VAL A 110 -1.53 38.27 -13.49
CA VAL A 110 -0.64 38.97 -14.41
C VAL A 110 0.62 39.42 -13.68
N GLY A 111 1.79 39.13 -14.26
CA GLY A 111 3.07 39.51 -13.68
C GLY A 111 3.57 38.61 -12.54
N SER A 112 2.87 37.52 -12.20
CA SER A 112 3.33 36.57 -11.17
C SER A 112 4.78 36.10 -11.45
N PRO A 113 5.69 36.08 -10.47
CA PRO A 113 7.08 35.65 -10.69
C PRO A 113 7.21 34.13 -10.89
N SER A 114 6.21 33.36 -10.46
CA SER A 114 6.17 31.90 -10.59
C SER A 114 4.94 31.46 -11.37
N LEU A 115 5.06 30.36 -12.10
CA LEU A 115 3.95 29.71 -12.81
C LEU A 115 2.97 29.00 -11.89
N TRP A 116 3.39 28.66 -10.69
CA TRP A 116 2.67 27.68 -9.87
C TRP A 116 2.32 28.13 -8.49
N MET A 117 3.05 29.08 -7.91
CA MET A 117 2.79 29.54 -6.55
C MET A 117 2.81 31.05 -6.50
N PHE A 118 1.72 31.63 -6.02
CA PHE A 118 1.53 33.07 -5.95
C PHE A 118 0.82 33.43 -4.66
N GLU A 119 0.94 34.70 -4.27
CA GLU A 119 0.28 35.20 -3.07
C GLU A 119 -1.24 35.20 -3.29
N SER A 120 -1.97 34.77 -2.25
CA SER A 120 -3.41 34.96 -2.21
C SER A 120 -3.76 36.45 -2.22
N GLU A 121 -4.99 36.81 -2.57
CA GLU A 121 -5.47 38.20 -2.54
C GLU A 121 -5.28 38.91 -1.19
N SER A 122 -5.23 38.16 -0.08
CA SER A 122 -4.93 38.69 1.24
C SER A 122 -3.44 38.92 1.52
N GLY A 123 -2.53 38.44 0.67
CA GLY A 123 -1.07 38.50 0.85
C GLY A 123 -0.50 37.60 1.95
N ILE A 124 -1.35 36.93 2.74
CA ILE A 124 -0.93 36.19 3.95
C ILE A 124 -0.46 34.77 3.62
N HIS A 125 -1.00 34.14 2.57
CA HIS A 125 -0.70 32.75 2.23
C HIS A 125 -0.31 32.61 0.76
N LYS A 126 0.57 31.64 0.48
CA LYS A 126 0.88 31.24 -0.90
C LYS A 126 -0.11 30.18 -1.35
N ARG A 127 -0.73 30.37 -2.51
CA ARG A 127 -1.65 29.41 -3.13
C ARG A 127 -1.03 28.79 -4.37
N PRO A 128 -1.15 27.46 -4.56
CA PRO A 128 -0.78 26.81 -5.80
C PRO A 128 -1.80 27.07 -6.90
N CYS A 129 -1.35 27.16 -8.16
CA CYS A 129 -2.22 27.25 -9.34
C CYS A 129 -3.04 25.96 -9.49
N ARG A 130 -4.36 26.10 -9.62
CA ARG A 130 -5.34 25.01 -9.78
C ARG A 130 -4.96 24.05 -10.91
N TRP A 131 -4.43 24.58 -12.01
CA TRP A 131 -4.05 23.77 -13.16
C TRP A 131 -3.08 22.67 -12.76
N PHE A 132 -2.12 22.91 -11.87
CA PHE A 132 -1.14 21.90 -11.47
C PHE A 132 -1.64 20.92 -10.41
N GLN A 133 -2.80 21.20 -9.81
CA GLN A 133 -3.45 20.32 -8.86
C GLN A 133 -4.49 19.40 -9.50
N ARG A 134 -4.96 19.69 -10.72
CA ARG A 134 -5.95 18.88 -11.42
C ARG A 134 -5.33 17.58 -11.95
N GLY A 135 -6.04 16.45 -11.86
CA GLY A 135 -5.55 15.16 -12.35
C GLY A 135 -5.27 15.14 -13.86
N TRP A 136 -6.28 15.55 -14.65
CA TRP A 136 -6.26 15.56 -16.11
C TRP A 136 -5.08 16.35 -16.72
N THR A 137 -4.70 17.48 -16.12
CA THR A 137 -3.62 18.33 -16.63
C THR A 137 -2.23 17.69 -16.52
N LEU A 138 -2.08 16.54 -15.85
CA LEU A 138 -0.81 15.82 -15.83
C LEU A 138 -0.45 15.25 -17.20
N GLN A 139 -1.40 14.61 -17.89
CA GLN A 139 -1.16 14.16 -19.25
C GLN A 139 -1.10 15.34 -20.22
N GLU A 140 -1.85 16.40 -19.99
CA GLU A 140 -1.78 17.64 -20.78
C GLU A 140 -0.42 18.34 -20.63
N LEU A 141 0.23 18.19 -19.48
CA LEU A 141 1.61 18.63 -19.25
C LEU A 141 2.62 17.75 -19.99
N ILE A 142 2.49 16.44 -19.89
CA ILE A 142 3.51 15.48 -20.33
C ILE A 142 3.44 15.25 -21.84
N ALA A 143 2.26 14.95 -22.37
CA ALA A 143 2.06 14.46 -23.73
C ALA A 143 2.53 15.40 -24.85
N PRO A 144 2.18 16.71 -24.87
CA PRO A 144 2.47 17.57 -26.02
C PRO A 144 3.96 17.90 -26.11
N SER A 145 4.51 17.89 -27.33
CA SER A 145 5.91 18.27 -27.57
C SER A 145 6.14 19.78 -27.39
N ARG A 146 5.16 20.60 -27.75
CA ARG A 146 5.16 22.06 -27.61
C ARG A 146 3.98 22.50 -26.73
N LEU A 147 4.27 23.04 -25.57
CA LEU A 147 3.27 23.58 -24.64
C LEU A 147 3.69 24.97 -24.18
N GLU A 148 2.80 25.94 -24.32
CA GLU A 148 2.99 27.33 -23.91
C GLU A 148 2.01 27.70 -22.79
N PHE A 149 2.52 28.30 -21.71
CA PHE A 149 1.71 28.72 -20.57
C PHE A 149 1.23 30.16 -20.72
N PHE A 150 -0.02 30.42 -20.35
CA PHE A 150 -0.63 31.74 -20.34
C PHE A 150 -1.19 32.06 -18.96
N ASP A 151 -1.02 33.29 -18.49
CA ASP A 151 -1.68 33.79 -17.28
C ASP A 151 -3.14 34.19 -17.54
N VAL A 152 -3.86 34.62 -16.49
CA VAL A 152 -5.28 35.03 -16.59
C VAL A 152 -5.54 36.08 -17.67
N GLY A 153 -4.55 36.94 -17.96
CA GLY A 153 -4.60 37.98 -18.99
C GLY A 153 -4.16 37.53 -20.38
N TRP A 154 -3.98 36.22 -20.60
CA TRP A 154 -3.44 35.64 -21.83
C TRP A 154 -2.05 36.17 -22.21
N ASN A 155 -1.24 36.56 -21.21
CA ASN A 155 0.16 36.89 -21.45
C ASN A 155 0.99 35.61 -21.41
N SER A 156 1.87 35.43 -22.40
CA SER A 156 2.77 34.29 -22.47
C SER A 156 3.70 34.26 -21.25
N ARG A 157 3.81 33.07 -20.65
CA ARG A 157 4.66 32.77 -19.49
C ARG A 157 5.83 31.85 -19.85
N GLY A 158 6.01 31.58 -21.14
CA GLY A 158 7.05 30.71 -21.68
C GLY A 158 6.57 29.31 -22.00
N PHE A 159 7.44 28.57 -22.70
CA PHE A 159 7.21 27.19 -23.09
C PHE A 159 7.66 26.22 -22.00
N LYS A 160 7.02 25.05 -21.92
CA LYS A 160 7.44 23.92 -21.06
C LYS A 160 8.92 23.58 -21.18
N THR A 161 9.50 23.77 -22.38
CA THR A 161 10.90 23.47 -22.68
C THR A 161 11.89 24.56 -22.28
N ASP A 162 11.41 25.76 -21.92
CA ASP A 162 12.26 26.89 -21.52
C ASP A 162 12.98 26.58 -20.21
N GLY A 163 14.27 26.93 -20.10
CA GLY A 163 15.09 26.51 -18.96
C GLY A 163 14.57 26.99 -17.59
N THR A 164 13.96 28.18 -17.51
CA THR A 164 13.35 28.71 -16.28
C THR A 164 12.05 27.99 -15.92
N VAL A 165 11.20 27.74 -16.92
CA VAL A 165 9.92 27.02 -16.79
C VAL A 165 10.17 25.57 -16.42
N LEU A 166 11.04 24.88 -17.15
CA LEU A 166 11.39 23.48 -16.92
C LEU A 166 11.91 23.23 -15.50
N ARG A 167 12.71 24.15 -14.95
CA ARG A 167 13.16 24.07 -13.54
C ARG A 167 11.99 24.15 -12.55
N GLN A 168 11.04 25.06 -12.79
CA GLN A 168 9.84 25.16 -11.95
C GLN A 168 9.00 23.88 -12.05
N LEU A 169 8.72 23.42 -13.27
CA LEU A 169 7.96 22.21 -13.56
C LEU A 169 8.57 20.97 -12.92
N SER A 170 9.89 20.81 -13.02
CA SER A 170 10.59 19.65 -12.48
C SER A 170 10.40 19.56 -10.96
N SER A 171 10.54 20.69 -10.27
CA SER A 171 10.34 20.76 -8.82
C SER A 171 8.90 20.41 -8.42
N MET A 172 7.93 21.05 -9.08
CA MET A 172 6.54 21.03 -8.64
C MET A 172 5.73 19.81 -9.09
N ALA A 173 6.10 19.16 -10.20
CA ALA A 173 5.40 17.99 -10.71
C ALA A 173 6.04 16.67 -10.26
N GLY A 174 7.18 16.73 -9.55
CA GLY A 174 7.95 15.55 -9.17
C GLY A 174 8.71 14.91 -10.35
N ILE A 175 8.87 15.65 -11.46
CA ILE A 175 9.48 15.16 -12.70
C ILE A 175 10.92 15.71 -12.79
N ARG A 176 11.87 15.09 -12.08
CA ARG A 176 13.20 15.65 -11.81
C ARG A 176 14.35 14.90 -12.49
N GLY A 177 15.56 15.43 -12.34
CA GLY A 177 16.79 14.76 -12.78
C GLY A 177 16.74 14.26 -14.23
N LYS A 178 17.02 12.96 -14.43
CA LYS A 178 17.01 12.34 -15.76
C LYS A 178 15.60 12.10 -16.31
N THR A 179 14.56 12.03 -15.46
CA THR A 179 13.18 11.82 -15.90
C THR A 179 12.55 13.10 -16.44
N ALA A 180 13.10 14.28 -16.10
CA ALA A 180 12.74 15.58 -16.70
C ALA A 180 12.77 15.61 -18.24
N ARG A 181 13.50 14.70 -18.90
CA ARG A 181 13.44 14.55 -20.37
C ARG A 181 12.05 14.21 -20.89
N VAL A 182 11.18 13.59 -20.09
CA VAL A 182 9.79 13.26 -20.47
C VAL A 182 8.97 14.52 -20.75
N LEU A 183 9.32 15.65 -20.13
CA LEU A 183 8.69 16.95 -20.40
C LEU A 183 9.08 17.49 -21.79
N LYS A 184 10.18 17.03 -22.38
CA LYS A 184 10.61 17.40 -23.75
C LYS A 184 10.19 16.35 -24.78
N ASN A 185 10.19 15.08 -24.39
CA ASN A 185 9.81 13.96 -25.24
C ASN A 185 9.01 12.93 -24.43
N SER A 186 7.70 12.88 -24.65
CA SER A 186 6.77 11.98 -23.97
C SER A 186 7.01 10.50 -24.31
N ASP A 187 7.77 10.16 -25.36
CA ASP A 187 8.14 8.77 -25.65
C ASP A 187 9.03 8.14 -24.58
N ALA A 188 9.76 8.97 -23.83
CA ALA A 188 10.60 8.52 -22.71
C ALA A 188 9.80 8.00 -21.51
N ILE A 189 8.47 8.07 -21.53
CA ILE A 189 7.60 7.66 -20.41
C ILE A 189 7.69 6.16 -20.11
N GLY A 190 7.91 5.33 -21.13
CA GLY A 190 8.14 3.89 -20.96
C GLY A 190 9.45 3.58 -20.23
N GLU A 191 10.33 4.57 -20.10
CA GLU A 191 11.60 4.46 -19.40
C GLU A 191 11.55 4.72 -17.92
N ILE A 192 10.37 5.08 -17.41
CA ILE A 192 10.18 5.55 -16.04
C ILE A 192 9.36 4.52 -15.28
N SER A 193 9.81 4.23 -14.05
CA SER A 193 9.16 3.24 -13.19
C SER A 193 7.68 3.58 -12.95
N ILE A 194 6.86 2.56 -12.74
CA ILE A 194 5.44 2.73 -12.43
C ILE A 194 5.28 3.58 -11.17
N ALA A 195 6.05 3.33 -10.11
CA ALA A 195 5.94 4.09 -8.87
C ALA A 195 6.24 5.59 -9.07
N GLU A 196 7.26 5.93 -9.84
CA GLU A 196 7.58 7.32 -10.15
C GLU A 196 6.47 7.98 -10.98
N ARG A 197 5.94 7.29 -12.00
CA ARG A 197 4.80 7.79 -12.77
C ARG A 197 3.54 8.00 -11.91
N MET A 198 3.26 7.08 -11.00
CA MET A 198 2.16 7.21 -10.03
C MET A 198 2.38 8.41 -9.09
N SER A 199 3.62 8.66 -8.69
CA SER A 199 3.96 9.74 -7.76
C SER A 199 3.62 11.12 -8.34
N TRP A 200 3.74 11.32 -9.66
CA TRP A 200 3.38 12.60 -10.31
C TRP A 200 1.91 12.99 -10.13
N ALA A 201 1.05 12.00 -9.87
CA ALA A 201 -0.37 12.18 -9.56
C ALA A 201 -0.68 12.23 -8.05
N SER A 202 0.29 11.96 -7.19
CA SER A 202 0.09 11.80 -5.72
C SER A 202 -0.49 13.04 -5.02
N LYS A 203 -0.21 14.24 -5.56
CA LYS A 203 -0.66 15.54 -5.03
C LYS A 203 -1.81 16.15 -5.84
N ARG A 204 -2.33 15.42 -6.84
CA ARG A 204 -3.39 15.88 -7.74
C ARG A 204 -4.76 15.40 -7.28
N GLN A 205 -5.80 16.08 -7.74
CA GLN A 205 -7.19 15.87 -7.36
C GLN A 205 -8.09 15.85 -8.61
N THR A 206 -9.18 15.11 -8.50
CA THR A 206 -10.22 15.00 -9.53
C THR A 206 -11.59 15.22 -8.91
N THR A 207 -12.53 15.74 -9.70
CA THR A 207 -13.91 15.97 -9.23
C THR A 207 -14.64 14.64 -9.04
N ARG A 208 -14.60 13.76 -10.04
CA ARG A 208 -15.09 12.39 -9.91
C ARG A 208 -14.00 11.48 -9.36
N THR A 209 -14.39 10.52 -8.54
CA THR A 209 -13.43 9.60 -7.91
C THR A 209 -12.73 8.71 -8.96
N GLU A 210 -13.47 8.25 -9.97
CA GLU A 210 -12.96 7.37 -11.03
C GLU A 210 -11.97 8.08 -11.96
N ASP A 211 -12.12 9.39 -12.13
CA ASP A 211 -11.23 10.20 -12.99
C ASP A 211 -9.79 10.17 -12.50
N MET A 212 -9.53 9.88 -11.21
CA MET A 212 -8.18 9.69 -10.71
C MET A 212 -7.47 8.51 -11.38
N ALA A 213 -8.22 7.49 -11.82
CA ALA A 213 -7.70 6.40 -12.62
C ALA A 213 -7.66 6.79 -14.11
N TYR A 214 -8.75 7.38 -14.61
CA TYR A 214 -8.91 7.63 -16.04
C TYR A 214 -7.96 8.69 -16.58
N CYS A 215 -7.57 9.69 -15.77
CA CYS A 215 -6.59 10.69 -16.18
C CYS A 215 -5.15 10.14 -16.34
N LEU A 216 -4.90 8.90 -15.92
CA LEU A 216 -3.59 8.25 -15.97
C LEU A 216 -3.46 7.22 -17.10
N LEU A 217 -4.53 6.93 -17.85
CA LEU A 217 -4.53 5.88 -18.89
C LEU A 217 -3.40 6.06 -19.91
N GLY A 218 -3.24 7.28 -20.44
CA GLY A 218 -2.19 7.58 -21.40
C GLY A 218 -0.77 7.59 -20.82
N ILE A 219 -0.62 7.97 -19.55
CA ILE A 219 0.67 7.94 -18.83
C ILE A 219 1.16 6.49 -18.69
N PHE A 220 0.24 5.56 -18.50
CA PHE A 220 0.52 4.14 -18.40
C PHE A 220 0.38 3.36 -19.71
N ARG A 221 -0.07 4.01 -20.79
CA ARG A 221 -0.33 3.39 -22.11
C ARG A 221 -1.26 2.17 -22.01
N VAL A 222 -2.34 2.33 -21.25
CA VAL A 222 -3.37 1.30 -21.07
C VAL A 222 -4.72 1.83 -21.51
N ASN A 223 -5.62 0.90 -21.86
CA ASN A 223 -6.99 1.21 -22.20
C ASN A 223 -7.93 0.37 -21.34
N MET A 224 -9.04 0.95 -20.90
CA MET A 224 -10.09 0.25 -20.16
C MET A 224 -11.46 0.90 -20.35
N PRO A 225 -12.56 0.12 -20.22
CA PRO A 225 -13.90 0.67 -20.20
C PRO A 225 -14.11 1.65 -19.05
N LEU A 226 -14.72 2.79 -19.34
CA LEU A 226 -15.11 3.79 -18.34
C LEU A 226 -16.42 3.39 -17.68
N LEU A 227 -16.40 3.17 -16.37
CA LEU A 227 -17.55 2.78 -15.57
C LEU A 227 -17.74 3.77 -14.42
N TYR A 228 -18.32 4.94 -14.73
CA TYR A 228 -18.70 5.91 -13.70
C TYR A 228 -19.74 5.30 -12.73
N GLY A 229 -19.49 5.38 -11.43
CA GLY A 229 -20.24 4.71 -10.37
C GLY A 229 -19.50 3.52 -9.74
N GLU A 230 -18.34 3.12 -10.27
CA GLU A 230 -17.51 2.08 -9.65
C GLU A 230 -16.64 2.60 -8.48
N GLY A 231 -16.55 3.92 -8.31
CA GLY A 231 -15.84 4.58 -7.23
C GLY A 231 -14.34 4.26 -7.21
N PRO A 232 -13.73 4.11 -6.02
CA PRO A 232 -12.28 3.85 -5.89
C PRO A 232 -11.78 2.58 -6.60
N ARG A 233 -12.69 1.66 -6.98
CA ARG A 233 -12.34 0.44 -7.71
C ARG A 233 -11.74 0.73 -9.08
N ALA A 234 -12.04 1.89 -9.69
CA ALA A 234 -11.42 2.32 -10.95
C ALA A 234 -9.89 2.31 -10.87
N PHE A 235 -9.31 2.75 -9.74
CA PHE A 235 -7.86 2.79 -9.55
C PHE A 235 -7.22 1.40 -9.36
N ILE A 236 -7.97 0.45 -8.78
CA ILE A 236 -7.55 -0.95 -8.73
C ILE A 236 -7.53 -1.54 -10.14
N ARG A 237 -8.58 -1.30 -10.94
CA ARG A 237 -8.63 -1.77 -12.34
C ARG A 237 -7.52 -1.17 -13.20
N LEU A 238 -7.18 0.11 -13.02
CA LEU A 238 -6.04 0.73 -13.70
C LEU A 238 -4.76 -0.09 -13.45
N GLN A 239 -4.49 -0.45 -12.20
CA GLN A 239 -3.31 -1.25 -11.86
C GLN A 239 -3.40 -2.67 -12.42
N GLU A 240 -4.59 -3.27 -12.51
CA GLU A 240 -4.79 -4.55 -13.19
C GLU A 240 -4.47 -4.47 -14.69
N GLU A 241 -4.84 -3.39 -15.38
CA GLU A 241 -4.46 -3.17 -16.79
C GLU A 241 -2.96 -2.94 -16.95
N ILE A 242 -2.33 -2.23 -16.02
CA ILE A 242 -0.87 -2.03 -16.00
C ILE A 242 -0.15 -3.38 -15.86
N LEU A 243 -0.63 -4.26 -14.97
CA LEU A 243 -0.05 -5.60 -14.74
C LEU A 243 -0.06 -6.49 -15.98
N LYS A 244 -1.02 -6.31 -16.91
CA LYS A 244 -1.07 -7.11 -18.14
C LYS A 244 0.11 -6.85 -19.07
N ASN A 245 0.70 -5.66 -18.99
CA ASN A 245 1.73 -5.19 -19.92
C ASN A 245 3.06 -4.84 -19.25
N SER A 246 3.20 -5.07 -17.93
CA SER A 246 4.41 -4.70 -17.19
C SER A 246 4.73 -5.66 -16.05
N THR A 247 6.02 -5.93 -15.90
CA THR A 247 6.61 -6.72 -14.81
C THR A 247 7.34 -5.85 -13.77
N ASP A 248 7.18 -4.52 -13.87
CA ASP A 248 7.82 -3.57 -12.98
C ASP A 248 7.21 -3.65 -11.57
N MET A 249 7.98 -4.22 -10.64
CA MET A 249 7.58 -4.43 -9.25
C MET A 249 7.49 -3.15 -8.44
N SER A 250 7.92 -2.00 -8.97
CA SER A 250 7.71 -0.69 -8.33
C SER A 250 6.23 -0.39 -8.12
N LEU A 251 5.33 -0.98 -8.92
CA LEU A 251 3.89 -0.94 -8.72
C LEU A 251 3.45 -1.37 -7.30
N PHE A 252 4.20 -2.27 -6.65
CA PHE A 252 3.86 -2.77 -5.31
C PHE A 252 4.51 -1.95 -4.18
N CYS A 253 5.34 -0.97 -4.52
CA CYS A 253 6.17 -0.22 -3.58
C CYS A 253 5.52 1.10 -3.14
N TRP A 254 4.24 1.06 -2.80
CA TRP A 254 3.50 2.17 -2.20
C TRP A 254 3.48 2.05 -0.66
N THR A 255 3.15 3.13 0.04
CA THR A 255 2.95 3.18 1.50
C THR A 255 1.61 3.82 1.83
N ALA A 256 0.81 3.18 2.69
CA ALA A 256 -0.40 3.78 3.25
C ALA A 256 -0.07 4.99 4.12
N SER A 257 -1.02 5.93 4.30
CA SER A 257 -0.80 7.08 5.17
C SER A 257 -0.71 6.68 6.64
N GLU A 258 -0.09 7.53 7.45
CA GLU A 258 0.10 7.29 8.89
C GLU A 258 -1.23 7.18 9.65
N GLU A 259 -2.27 7.83 9.15
CA GLU A 259 -3.63 7.79 9.69
C GLU A 259 -4.36 6.49 9.35
N ALA A 260 -3.84 5.67 8.44
CA ALA A 260 -4.45 4.39 8.09
C ALA A 260 -4.44 3.43 9.29
N ILE A 261 -5.62 2.99 9.72
CA ILE A 261 -5.78 2.10 10.87
C ILE A 261 -5.60 0.62 10.49
N GLN A 262 -5.79 0.27 9.22
CA GLN A 262 -5.76 -1.11 8.72
C GLN A 262 -4.34 -1.69 8.73
N PRO A 263 -4.05 -2.74 9.52
CA PRO A 263 -2.73 -3.40 9.47
C PRO A 263 -2.56 -4.33 8.27
N TYR A 264 -3.67 -4.78 7.66
CA TYR A 264 -3.67 -5.64 6.49
C TYR A 264 -4.33 -4.94 5.30
N ARG A 265 -3.68 -5.02 4.13
CA ARG A 265 -4.14 -4.47 2.86
C ARG A 265 -3.95 -5.48 1.74
N GLY A 266 -4.52 -5.18 0.57
CA GLY A 266 -4.17 -5.89 -0.65
C GLY A 266 -2.79 -5.49 -1.17
N LEU A 267 -2.37 -6.12 -2.26
CA LEU A 267 -1.12 -5.80 -2.96
C LEU A 267 -1.20 -4.47 -3.71
N LEU A 268 -2.37 -4.12 -4.23
CA LEU A 268 -2.57 -2.93 -5.06
C LEU A 268 -2.92 -1.71 -4.19
N ALA A 269 -2.43 -0.54 -4.60
CA ALA A 269 -2.71 0.72 -3.94
C ALA A 269 -4.16 1.14 -4.16
N ARG A 270 -4.72 1.98 -3.29
CA ARG A 270 -6.07 2.55 -3.46
C ARG A 270 -6.07 3.93 -4.10
N HIS A 271 -4.94 4.63 -4.09
CA HIS A 271 -4.82 5.98 -4.59
C HIS A 271 -3.36 6.31 -4.94
N PRO A 272 -3.07 7.17 -5.95
CA PRO A 272 -1.69 7.55 -6.28
C PRO A 272 -0.97 8.29 -5.14
N SER A 273 -1.70 8.84 -4.16
CA SER A 273 -1.11 9.45 -2.97
C SER A 273 -0.30 8.45 -2.12
N GLU A 274 -0.59 7.15 -2.21
CA GLU A 274 0.22 6.11 -1.54
C GLU A 274 1.61 5.94 -2.19
N PHE A 275 1.87 6.59 -3.34
CA PHE A 275 3.19 6.68 -3.97
C PHE A 275 3.91 8.02 -3.70
N ALA A 276 3.41 8.86 -2.79
CA ALA A 276 3.98 10.18 -2.52
C ALA A 276 5.46 10.16 -2.09
N SER A 277 5.94 9.09 -1.45
CA SER A 277 7.35 8.91 -1.10
C SER A 277 8.30 8.92 -2.31
N TRP A 278 7.78 8.54 -3.48
CA TRP A 278 8.52 8.54 -4.74
C TRP A 278 8.60 9.92 -5.40
N PHE A 279 7.83 10.90 -4.92
CA PHE A 279 7.72 12.23 -5.53
C PHE A 279 9.03 13.02 -5.51
N ASP A 280 9.81 12.87 -4.43
CA ASP A 280 11.09 13.55 -4.25
C ASP A 280 12.29 12.60 -4.42
N THR A 281 12.06 11.36 -4.86
CA THR A 281 13.14 10.39 -5.06
C THR A 281 13.88 10.68 -6.35
N GLU A 282 15.13 11.17 -6.24
CA GLU A 282 16.05 11.21 -7.39
C GLU A 282 16.70 9.84 -7.57
N LEU A 283 16.05 8.95 -8.33
CA LEU A 283 16.71 7.73 -8.80
C LEU A 283 17.77 8.14 -9.83
N THR A 284 19.03 8.15 -9.39
CA THR A 284 20.18 8.66 -10.17
C THR A 284 20.63 7.72 -11.30
N SER A 285 20.01 6.55 -11.39
CA SER A 285 20.41 5.37 -12.13
C SER A 285 19.07 4.70 -12.53
N ARG A 286 18.79 4.10 -13.68
CA ARG A 286 19.43 3.65 -14.93
C ARG A 286 18.25 3.42 -15.92
N LYS A 287 18.42 2.58 -16.93
CA LYS A 287 17.58 2.36 -18.13
C LYS A 287 16.18 1.76 -17.87
N SER A 288 15.18 2.24 -18.64
CA SER A 288 13.94 1.50 -18.94
C SER A 288 14.18 0.01 -19.07
N ILE A 289 13.32 -0.80 -18.46
CA ILE A 289 13.20 -2.20 -18.85
C ILE A 289 12.46 -2.23 -20.19
N SER A 290 13.22 -2.31 -21.28
CA SER A 290 12.75 -3.09 -22.42
C SER A 290 12.62 -4.54 -21.96
N TRP A 291 11.51 -5.19 -22.29
CA TRP A 291 11.31 -6.65 -22.15
C TRP A 291 12.53 -7.46 -22.66
N ALA A 292 13.29 -6.90 -23.60
CA ALA A 292 14.50 -7.51 -24.17
C ALA A 292 15.72 -7.54 -23.23
N MET A 293 15.66 -6.93 -22.03
CA MET A 293 16.79 -6.84 -21.09
C MET A 293 16.62 -7.66 -19.80
N CYS A 294 15.52 -8.40 -19.63
CA CYS A 294 15.32 -9.25 -18.46
C CYS A 294 15.71 -10.70 -18.77
N GLU A 295 16.73 -11.24 -18.09
CA GLU A 295 17.17 -12.64 -18.26
C GLU A 295 16.16 -13.67 -17.70
N GLN A 296 15.14 -13.22 -16.96
CA GLN A 296 14.07 -14.07 -16.44
C GLN A 296 12.70 -13.47 -16.79
N GLU A 297 11.88 -14.26 -17.49
CA GLU A 297 10.47 -13.95 -17.72
C GLU A 297 9.71 -14.00 -16.39
N LYS A 298 9.39 -12.83 -15.84
CA LYS A 298 8.42 -12.72 -14.74
C LYS A 298 7.03 -12.61 -15.34
N GLU A 299 6.07 -13.36 -14.81
CA GLU A 299 4.66 -13.24 -15.18
C GLU A 299 3.85 -12.85 -13.95
N PHE A 300 2.93 -11.88 -14.14
CA PHE A 300 1.89 -11.57 -13.19
C PHE A 300 0.53 -11.88 -13.82
N SER A 301 -0.29 -12.67 -13.14
CA SER A 301 -1.63 -12.99 -13.62
C SER A 301 -2.68 -12.60 -12.58
N SER A 302 -3.65 -11.79 -12.99
CA SER A 302 -4.78 -11.41 -12.12
C SER A 302 -5.82 -12.54 -12.09
N THR A 303 -6.15 -13.06 -10.90
CA THR A 303 -7.09 -14.19 -10.71
C THR A 303 -8.16 -13.86 -9.66
N ASN A 304 -9.14 -14.75 -9.47
CA ASN A 304 -10.11 -14.64 -8.37
C ASN A 304 -9.50 -14.88 -6.98
N LYS A 305 -8.29 -15.48 -6.89
CA LYS A 305 -7.53 -15.64 -5.64
C LYS A 305 -6.65 -14.44 -5.30
N GLY A 306 -6.43 -13.54 -6.26
CA GLY A 306 -5.47 -12.44 -6.13
C GLY A 306 -4.55 -12.34 -7.35
N ILE A 307 -3.45 -11.61 -7.19
CA ILE A 307 -2.35 -11.56 -8.15
C ILE A 307 -1.48 -12.80 -7.95
N ARG A 308 -1.41 -13.66 -8.97
CA ARG A 308 -0.52 -14.82 -9.05
C ARG A 308 0.84 -14.35 -9.55
N MET A 309 1.91 -14.81 -8.90
CA MET A 309 3.28 -14.57 -9.35
C MET A 309 4.24 -15.67 -8.87
N GLU A 310 5.33 -15.86 -9.59
CA GLU A 310 6.53 -16.54 -9.08
C GLU A 310 7.30 -15.57 -8.19
N ALA A 311 7.00 -15.59 -6.89
CA ALA A 311 7.56 -14.66 -5.92
C ALA A 311 8.91 -15.12 -5.42
N THR A 312 9.82 -14.16 -5.21
CA THR A 312 10.99 -14.36 -4.36
C THR A 312 10.63 -13.88 -2.96
N LEU A 313 10.58 -14.79 -2.00
CA LEU A 313 10.24 -14.50 -0.61
C LEU A 313 11.48 -14.56 0.27
N ALA A 314 11.56 -13.66 1.24
CA ALA A 314 12.57 -13.69 2.28
C ALA A 314 11.89 -13.63 3.65
N SER A 315 12.45 -14.35 4.63
CA SER A 315 12.04 -14.26 6.03
C SER A 315 13.16 -13.61 6.83
N PHE A 316 12.81 -12.59 7.61
CA PHE A 316 13.75 -11.97 8.55
C PHE A 316 12.99 -11.31 9.70
N PHE A 317 13.68 -11.11 10.82
CA PHE A 317 13.14 -10.43 11.98
C PHE A 317 12.97 -8.93 11.71
N TYR A 318 11.75 -8.43 11.87
CA TYR A 318 11.42 -7.02 11.81
C TYR A 318 10.42 -6.68 12.92
N ASP A 319 10.79 -5.70 13.75
CA ASP A 319 10.00 -5.27 14.92
C ASP A 319 9.71 -6.42 15.92
N GLY A 320 10.74 -7.23 16.20
CA GLY A 320 10.65 -8.32 17.18
C GLY A 320 9.91 -9.58 16.72
N GLU A 321 9.43 -9.63 15.47
CA GLU A 321 8.74 -10.80 14.90
C GLU A 321 9.41 -11.25 13.59
N GLU A 322 9.45 -12.56 13.34
CA GLU A 322 9.83 -13.10 12.03
C GLU A 322 8.72 -12.80 11.01
N ARG A 323 9.07 -12.13 9.91
CA ARG A 323 8.10 -11.76 8.87
C ARG A 323 8.52 -12.30 7.51
N THR A 324 7.56 -12.85 6.79
CA THR A 324 7.71 -13.18 5.37
C THR A 324 7.54 -11.92 4.55
N CYS A 325 8.45 -11.67 3.61
CA CYS A 325 8.44 -10.48 2.77
C CYS A 325 8.58 -10.84 1.29
N LEU A 326 7.82 -10.17 0.44
CA LEU A 326 8.02 -10.16 -1.00
C LEU A 326 9.22 -9.31 -1.36
N ARG A 327 10.20 -9.90 -2.04
CA ARG A 327 11.35 -9.20 -2.59
C ARG A 327 10.94 -8.48 -3.90
N CYS A 328 10.80 -7.17 -3.84
CA CYS A 328 10.59 -6.32 -5.01
C CYS A 328 11.95 -5.82 -5.51
N THR A 329 12.34 -6.29 -6.70
CA THR A 329 13.54 -5.78 -7.38
C THR A 329 13.16 -4.56 -8.18
N LEU A 330 13.66 -3.40 -7.76
CA LEU A 330 13.51 -2.13 -8.45
C LEU A 330 14.63 -2.03 -9.47
N PHE A 331 14.33 -2.47 -10.68
CA PHE A 331 15.21 -2.23 -11.82
C PHE A 331 15.09 -0.78 -12.22
N PRO A 332 16.20 -0.16 -12.66
CA PRO A 332 17.47 -0.75 -13.11
C PRO A 332 18.66 -0.60 -12.14
N ASP A 333 18.39 -0.33 -10.87
CA ASP A 333 19.41 0.01 -9.86
C ASP A 333 19.82 -1.15 -8.95
N GLU A 334 19.33 -2.37 -9.24
CA GLU A 334 19.42 -3.53 -8.35
C GLU A 334 18.98 -3.21 -6.90
N TYR A 335 18.23 -2.12 -6.71
CA TYR A 335 17.73 -1.73 -5.42
C TYR A 335 16.60 -2.69 -5.05
N VAL A 336 16.76 -3.35 -3.92
CA VAL A 336 15.81 -4.34 -3.44
C VAL A 336 15.06 -3.77 -2.26
N VAL A 337 13.74 -3.80 -2.36
CA VAL A 337 12.86 -3.48 -1.24
C VAL A 337 11.98 -4.67 -0.94
N PHE A 338 11.52 -4.72 0.31
CA PHE A 338 10.73 -5.81 0.82
C PHE A 338 9.35 -5.30 1.24
N VAL A 339 8.31 -5.97 0.76
CA VAL A 339 6.92 -5.74 1.15
C VAL A 339 6.52 -6.87 2.10
N ALA A 340 6.17 -6.54 3.33
CA ALA A 340 5.77 -7.54 4.32
C ALA A 340 4.45 -8.22 3.90
N LEU A 341 4.43 -9.54 4.01
CA LEU A 341 3.31 -10.38 3.66
C LEU A 341 2.90 -11.24 4.84
N ARG A 342 1.59 -11.34 5.05
CA ARG A 342 0.98 -12.29 5.99
C ARG A 342 0.35 -13.43 5.20
N TYR A 343 0.70 -14.66 5.57
CA TYR A 343 0.02 -15.84 5.03
C TYR A 343 -1.43 -15.88 5.53
N HIS A 344 -2.38 -16.11 4.62
CA HIS A 344 -3.79 -16.29 4.95
C HIS A 344 -4.24 -17.75 4.77
N ARG A 345 -4.48 -18.25 3.56
CA ARG A 345 -4.85 -19.67 3.31
C ARG A 345 -4.58 -20.05 1.87
N ASP A 346 -4.46 -21.34 1.55
CA ASP A 346 -4.35 -21.82 0.16
C ASP A 346 -3.27 -21.12 -0.69
N ASN A 347 -2.13 -20.78 -0.08
CA ASN A 347 -1.04 -19.97 -0.67
C ASN A 347 -1.44 -18.53 -1.05
N ILE A 348 -2.53 -18.02 -0.47
CA ILE A 348 -2.95 -16.63 -0.53
C ILE A 348 -2.29 -15.87 0.62
N TYR A 349 -1.65 -14.78 0.28
CA TYR A 349 -1.05 -13.81 1.17
C TYR A 349 -1.81 -12.49 1.10
N VAL A 350 -1.67 -11.69 2.14
CA VAL A 350 -2.12 -10.29 2.18
C VAL A 350 -0.93 -9.42 2.54
N ARG A 351 -0.97 -8.14 2.16
CA ARG A 351 0.06 -7.19 2.56
C ARG A 351 -0.11 -6.86 4.04
N GLU A 352 0.98 -6.95 4.79
CA GLU A 352 1.09 -6.53 6.18
C GLU A 352 1.96 -5.28 6.26
N LEU A 353 1.84 -4.51 7.34
CA LEU A 353 2.60 -3.27 7.56
C LEU A 353 2.54 -2.34 6.34
N PRO A 354 1.34 -1.95 5.87
CA PRO A 354 1.19 -1.18 4.63
C PRO A 354 1.87 0.20 4.67
N LYS A 355 2.25 0.68 5.85
CA LYS A 355 2.97 1.95 6.07
C LYS A 355 4.48 1.82 5.82
N VAL A 356 5.00 0.60 5.77
CA VAL A 356 6.44 0.35 5.74
C VAL A 356 6.84 -0.35 4.44
N ILE A 357 7.94 0.11 3.87
CA ILE A 357 8.73 -0.62 2.88
C ILE A 357 10.08 -0.89 3.52
N ILE A 358 10.49 -2.16 3.58
CA ILE A 358 11.68 -2.55 4.32
C ILE A 358 12.88 -2.60 3.36
N PRO A 359 13.89 -1.72 3.51
CA PRO A 359 15.14 -1.87 2.79
C PRO A 359 15.97 -2.97 3.42
N SER A 360 16.39 -3.97 2.65
CA SER A 360 17.28 -5.01 3.16
C SER A 360 18.23 -5.53 2.08
N ARG A 361 19.36 -6.08 2.51
CA ARG A 361 20.35 -6.77 1.67
C ARG A 361 20.38 -8.28 1.90
N THR A 362 19.35 -8.83 2.55
CA THR A 362 19.27 -10.27 2.85
C THR A 362 19.47 -11.12 1.58
N THR A 363 20.35 -12.11 1.67
CA THR A 363 20.71 -13.01 0.56
C THR A 363 19.98 -14.35 0.59
N ARG A 364 19.32 -14.70 1.70
CA ARG A 364 18.49 -15.92 1.80
C ARG A 364 17.09 -15.62 1.29
N TYR A 365 16.68 -16.36 0.27
CA TYR A 365 15.36 -16.27 -0.31
C TYR A 365 14.88 -17.64 -0.79
N GLU A 366 13.57 -17.83 -0.82
CA GLU A 366 12.89 -18.93 -1.47
C GLU A 366 12.13 -18.43 -2.70
N GLN A 367 12.03 -19.24 -3.74
CA GLN A 367 11.17 -18.96 -4.90
C GLN A 367 9.93 -19.84 -4.81
N LYS A 368 8.75 -19.22 -4.95
CA LYS A 368 7.48 -19.91 -4.81
C LYS A 368 6.37 -19.22 -5.58
N THR A 369 5.54 -20.01 -6.27
CA THR A 369 4.26 -19.53 -6.79
C THR A 369 3.31 -19.21 -5.64
N ILE A 370 2.91 -17.94 -5.54
CA ILE A 370 1.95 -17.49 -4.52
C ILE A 370 0.83 -16.65 -5.16
N TYR A 371 -0.21 -16.43 -4.36
CA TYR A 371 -1.28 -15.50 -4.67
C TYR A 371 -1.26 -14.40 -3.62
N ILE A 372 -1.43 -13.15 -4.01
CA ILE A 372 -1.58 -12.03 -3.06
C ILE A 372 -2.90 -11.33 -3.34
N ALA A 373 -3.73 -11.14 -2.32
CA ALA A 373 -5.03 -10.48 -2.47
C ALA A 373 -4.87 -9.09 -3.12
N LYS A 374 -5.74 -8.74 -4.08
CA LYS A 374 -5.66 -7.46 -4.82
C LYS A 374 -5.95 -6.27 -3.92
N ASP A 375 -7.07 -6.37 -3.21
CA ASP A 375 -7.53 -5.44 -2.19
C ASP A 375 -8.07 -6.24 -1.00
N VAL A 376 -8.00 -5.66 0.19
CA VAL A 376 -8.47 -6.22 1.47
C VAL A 376 -9.21 -5.11 2.20
N ASP A 377 -10.53 -5.25 2.32
CA ASP A 377 -11.35 -4.23 2.99
C ASP A 377 -11.16 -4.24 4.53
N GLN A 378 -11.77 -3.25 5.20
CA GLN A 378 -11.67 -3.12 6.66
C GLN A 378 -12.17 -4.36 7.40
N ARG A 379 -13.27 -4.96 6.95
CA ARG A 379 -13.90 -6.10 7.63
C ARG A 379 -13.00 -7.32 7.56
N MET A 380 -12.43 -7.59 6.38
CA MET A 380 -11.47 -8.67 6.18
C MET A 380 -10.19 -8.42 6.98
N SER A 381 -9.67 -7.18 7.00
CA SER A 381 -8.52 -6.83 7.83
C SER A 381 -8.79 -7.10 9.31
N THR A 382 -9.95 -6.71 9.84
CA THR A 382 -10.33 -6.97 11.24
C THR A 382 -10.46 -8.47 11.51
N SER A 383 -11.11 -9.22 10.63
CA SER A 383 -11.23 -10.69 10.77
C SER A 383 -9.85 -11.38 10.76
N LEU A 384 -8.90 -10.90 9.94
CA LEU A 384 -7.53 -11.40 9.92
C LEU A 384 -6.78 -11.14 11.23
N GLN A 385 -7.03 -9.99 11.87
CA GLN A 385 -6.48 -9.69 13.21
C GLN A 385 -7.09 -10.59 14.28
N GLU A 386 -8.41 -10.76 14.27
CA GLU A 386 -9.13 -11.62 15.23
C GLU A 386 -8.71 -13.09 15.10
N THR A 387 -8.58 -13.59 13.86
CA THR A 387 -8.12 -14.97 13.62
C THR A 387 -6.71 -15.22 14.17
N ALA A 388 -5.82 -14.22 14.14
CA ALA A 388 -4.49 -14.34 14.75
C ALA A 388 -4.54 -14.41 16.29
N ALA A 389 -5.55 -13.81 16.93
CA ALA A 389 -5.81 -13.92 18.37
C ALA A 389 -6.47 -15.25 18.78
N GLU A 390 -6.90 -16.05 17.79
CA GLU A 390 -7.56 -17.35 17.95
C GLU A 390 -6.64 -18.55 17.65
N ALA A 391 -5.32 -18.37 17.58
CA ALA A 391 -4.38 -19.48 17.38
C ALA A 391 -3.35 -19.56 18.52
N LEU A 392 -2.98 -20.78 18.92
CA LEU A 392 -1.87 -21.06 19.84
C LEU A 392 -0.70 -21.64 19.04
N SER A 393 0.41 -20.91 18.97
CA SER A 393 1.58 -21.27 18.16
C SER A 393 2.80 -21.66 18.99
N PHE A 394 3.70 -22.44 18.38
CA PHE A 394 4.93 -22.92 18.99
C PHE A 394 6.13 -22.53 18.11
N ASP A 395 6.94 -21.63 18.61
CA ASP A 395 8.07 -21.03 17.90
C ASP A 395 9.36 -21.76 18.21
N THR A 396 10.06 -22.17 17.15
CA THR A 396 11.34 -22.88 17.21
C THR A 396 12.51 -22.03 16.69
N SER A 397 12.29 -20.75 16.37
CA SER A 397 13.30 -19.83 15.83
C SER A 397 14.45 -19.55 16.79
N LEU A 398 14.23 -19.75 18.10
CA LEU A 398 15.22 -19.56 19.14
C LEU A 398 16.09 -20.81 19.37
N LEU A 399 15.94 -21.85 18.56
CA LEU A 399 16.82 -23.00 18.57
C LEU A 399 18.11 -22.71 17.79
N PRO A 400 19.27 -23.21 18.26
CA PRO A 400 20.49 -23.20 17.46
C PRO A 400 20.29 -23.96 16.15
N ALA A 401 21.00 -23.56 15.08
CA ALA A 401 20.87 -24.18 13.76
C ALA A 401 21.21 -25.69 13.73
N SER A 402 21.96 -26.19 14.71
CA SER A 402 22.27 -27.60 14.90
C SER A 402 21.08 -28.41 15.44
N PHE A 403 20.03 -27.76 15.95
CA PHE A 403 18.82 -28.42 16.45
C PHE A 403 17.67 -28.35 15.45
N SER A 404 16.91 -29.44 15.39
CA SER A 404 15.63 -29.48 14.69
C SER A 404 14.58 -30.21 15.53
N LEU A 405 13.36 -29.67 15.50
CA LEU A 405 12.19 -30.24 16.17
C LEU A 405 11.12 -30.55 15.13
N GLU A 406 10.76 -31.82 15.04
CA GLU A 406 9.68 -32.30 14.19
C GLU A 406 8.51 -32.75 15.05
N VAL A 407 7.30 -32.40 14.65
CA VAL A 407 6.09 -32.81 15.37
C VAL A 407 5.79 -34.25 14.99
N ALA A 408 6.01 -35.16 15.93
CA ALA A 408 5.71 -36.58 15.78
C ALA A 408 4.21 -36.82 15.93
N GLU A 409 3.61 -36.26 16.98
CA GLU A 409 2.19 -36.41 17.30
C GLU A 409 1.63 -35.14 17.97
N CYS A 410 0.31 -34.97 17.92
CA CYS A 410 -0.35 -33.83 18.56
C CYS A 410 -1.79 -34.14 18.95
N TRP A 411 -2.31 -33.40 19.94
CA TRP A 411 -3.70 -33.46 20.37
C TRP A 411 -4.18 -32.06 20.81
N PRO A 412 -5.41 -31.64 20.45
CA PRO A 412 -6.39 -32.34 19.61
C PRO A 412 -6.02 -32.27 18.12
N LYS A 413 -5.97 -33.42 17.42
CA LYS A 413 -5.60 -33.47 15.99
C LYS A 413 -6.52 -32.62 15.10
N LYS A 414 -7.82 -32.54 15.44
CA LYS A 414 -8.82 -31.76 14.67
C LYS A 414 -8.54 -30.26 14.65
N GLN A 415 -7.85 -29.73 15.66
CA GLN A 415 -7.53 -28.31 15.79
C GLN A 415 -6.11 -27.98 15.37
N TRP A 416 -5.29 -29.00 15.07
CA TRP A 416 -3.91 -28.82 14.64
C TRP A 416 -3.83 -28.44 13.16
N HIS A 417 -3.03 -27.42 12.84
CA HIS A 417 -2.75 -27.02 11.48
C HIS A 417 -1.34 -27.48 11.06
N PRO A 418 -1.18 -28.56 10.27
CA PRO A 418 0.12 -29.22 10.03
C PRO A 418 1.19 -28.30 9.42
N ARG A 419 0.80 -27.38 8.53
CA ARG A 419 1.75 -26.48 7.85
C ARG A 419 2.18 -25.27 8.68
N ARG A 420 1.33 -24.86 9.63
CA ARG A 420 1.59 -23.67 10.46
C ARG A 420 2.15 -24.04 11.83
N LYS A 421 2.07 -25.32 12.20
CA LYS A 421 2.47 -25.86 13.50
C LYS A 421 1.79 -25.10 14.65
N GLU A 422 0.49 -24.84 14.52
CA GLU A 422 -0.34 -24.13 15.50
C GLU A 422 -1.67 -24.84 15.74
N PHE A 423 -2.31 -24.58 16.88
CA PHE A 423 -3.69 -24.99 17.16
C PHE A 423 -4.67 -23.85 16.96
N ALA A 424 -5.78 -24.13 16.28
CA ALA A 424 -6.94 -23.25 16.26
C ALA A 424 -7.69 -23.34 17.59
N LEU A 425 -7.79 -22.20 18.29
CA LEU A 425 -8.48 -22.08 19.56
C LEU A 425 -9.98 -22.03 19.32
N THR A 426 -10.70 -22.97 19.92
CA THR A 426 -12.16 -22.92 20.00
C THR A 426 -12.59 -21.92 21.06
N GLY A 427 -13.74 -21.26 20.89
CA GLY A 427 -14.31 -20.30 21.87
C GLY A 427 -14.65 -20.86 23.26
N SER A 428 -14.14 -22.04 23.60
CA SER A 428 -14.14 -22.65 24.92
C SER A 428 -13.37 -21.79 25.94
N LYS A 429 -13.88 -21.72 27.18
CA LYS A 429 -13.24 -20.97 28.29
C LYS A 429 -11.82 -21.45 28.60
N LEU A 430 -11.49 -22.69 28.24
CA LEU A 430 -10.21 -23.33 28.49
C LEU A 430 -9.89 -24.22 27.28
N PHE A 431 -8.73 -24.01 26.69
CA PHE A 431 -8.18 -24.85 25.64
C PHE A 431 -6.94 -25.58 26.17
N SER A 432 -6.80 -26.85 25.82
CA SER A 432 -5.61 -27.61 26.19
C SER A 432 -5.11 -28.43 25.02
N CYS A 433 -3.79 -28.60 24.94
CA CYS A 433 -3.16 -29.34 23.88
C CYS A 433 -1.89 -30.07 24.36
N THR A 434 -1.47 -31.04 23.56
CA THR A 434 -0.20 -31.75 23.72
C THR A 434 0.48 -31.87 22.36
N VAL A 435 1.76 -31.53 22.29
CA VAL A 435 2.61 -31.69 21.11
C VAL A 435 3.78 -32.59 21.46
N VAL A 436 4.00 -33.63 20.67
CA VAL A 436 5.13 -34.54 20.80
C VAL A 436 6.15 -34.14 19.76
N TYR A 437 7.34 -33.75 20.21
CA TYR A 437 8.45 -33.40 19.35
C TYR A 437 9.50 -34.51 19.32
N THR A 438 9.90 -34.91 18.12
CA THR A 438 11.17 -35.58 17.88
C THR A 438 12.27 -34.52 17.82
N VAL A 439 13.31 -34.70 18.63
CA VAL A 439 14.44 -33.77 18.72
C VAL A 439 15.64 -34.39 18.03
N ALA A 440 16.22 -33.66 17.07
CA ALA A 440 17.45 -34.04 16.39
C ALA A 440 18.53 -32.97 16.52
N PHE A 441 19.77 -33.42 16.65
CA PHE A 441 20.99 -32.61 16.69
C PHE A 441 21.91 -33.03 15.54
N ASP A 442 22.31 -32.09 14.69
CA ASP A 442 23.10 -32.32 13.47
C ASP A 442 22.55 -33.46 12.59
N GLY A 443 21.21 -33.53 12.50
CA GLY A 443 20.48 -34.55 11.74
C GLY A 443 20.35 -35.92 12.41
N VAL A 444 20.90 -36.10 13.62
CA VAL A 444 20.77 -37.33 14.41
C VAL A 444 19.67 -37.16 15.45
N GLN A 445 18.71 -38.07 15.50
CA GLN A 445 17.66 -38.06 16.52
C GLN A 445 18.23 -38.37 17.91
N ILE A 446 18.08 -37.45 18.85
CA ILE A 446 18.64 -37.53 20.22
C ILE A 446 17.56 -37.75 21.29
N GLY A 447 16.28 -37.60 20.96
CA GLY A 447 15.20 -37.85 21.91
C GLY A 447 13.81 -37.48 21.44
N GLU A 448 12.85 -37.65 22.34
CA GLU A 448 11.45 -37.26 22.17
C GLU A 448 10.98 -36.52 23.43
N VAL A 449 10.25 -35.42 23.24
CA VAL A 449 9.74 -34.56 24.32
C VAL A 449 8.28 -34.22 24.11
N PHE A 450 7.56 -34.04 25.21
CA PHE A 450 6.13 -33.76 25.24
C PHE A 450 5.93 -32.34 25.77
N LEU A 451 5.37 -31.47 24.95
CA LEU A 451 4.93 -30.15 25.36
C LEU A 451 3.43 -30.18 25.64
N ILE A 452 3.06 -29.95 26.88
CA ILE A 452 1.66 -29.84 27.29
C ILE A 452 1.39 -28.37 27.57
N CYS A 453 0.30 -27.84 27.02
CA CYS A 453 -0.09 -26.45 27.22
C CYS A 453 -1.59 -26.32 27.46
N GLN A 454 -1.94 -25.38 28.35
CA GLN A 454 -3.30 -24.99 28.65
C GLN A 454 -3.41 -23.45 28.58
N ARG A 455 -4.41 -23.00 27.82
CA ARG A 455 -4.73 -21.60 27.55
C ARG A 455 -6.13 -21.28 28.07
N HIS A 456 -6.22 -20.35 29.00
CA HIS A 456 -7.51 -19.84 29.46
C HIS A 456 -8.01 -18.73 28.52
N ALA A 457 -9.31 -18.62 28.31
CA ALA A 457 -9.91 -17.55 27.49
C ALA A 457 -9.82 -16.15 28.15
N SER A 458 -9.35 -16.08 29.40
CA SER A 458 -9.20 -14.81 30.12
C SER A 458 -7.78 -14.32 29.88
N ALA A 459 -7.63 -13.12 29.33
CA ALA A 459 -6.34 -12.49 29.08
C ALA A 459 -5.53 -12.22 30.37
N LEU A 460 -6.15 -12.31 31.55
CA LEU A 460 -5.50 -12.16 32.86
C LEU A 460 -4.85 -13.46 33.36
N GLN A 461 -5.11 -14.59 32.71
CA GLN A 461 -4.58 -15.88 33.12
C GLN A 461 -3.40 -16.28 32.22
N PRO A 462 -2.22 -16.56 32.81
CA PRO A 462 -1.02 -16.92 32.07
C PRO A 462 -1.17 -18.25 31.32
N LEU A 463 -0.46 -18.42 30.19
CA LEU A 463 -0.27 -19.74 29.58
C LEU A 463 0.36 -20.68 30.60
N ARG A 464 -0.27 -21.84 30.82
CA ARG A 464 0.24 -22.90 31.67
C ARG A 464 0.84 -23.97 30.77
N TYR A 465 2.07 -24.38 31.04
CA TYR A 465 2.76 -25.34 30.18
C TYR A 465 3.80 -26.14 30.96
N ALA A 466 4.09 -27.33 30.46
CA ALA A 466 5.18 -28.17 30.94
C ALA A 466 5.85 -28.89 29.77
N LEU A 467 7.17 -29.04 29.85
CA LEU A 467 7.97 -29.85 28.93
C LEU A 467 8.38 -31.13 29.66
N ILE A 468 7.97 -32.28 29.13
CA ILE A 468 8.08 -33.57 29.79
C ILE A 468 8.94 -34.51 28.94
N PRO A 469 9.94 -35.19 29.52
CA PRO A 469 10.75 -36.16 28.80
C PRO A 469 9.95 -37.44 28.51
N SER A 470 10.19 -38.08 27.36
CA SER A 470 9.48 -39.28 26.92
C SER A 470 9.44 -40.42 27.96
N ARG A 471 10.51 -40.60 28.74
CA ARG A 471 10.60 -41.60 29.83
C ARG A 471 9.50 -41.49 30.89
N HIS A 472 8.91 -40.30 31.06
CA HIS A 472 7.82 -40.08 32.02
C HIS A 472 6.45 -40.01 31.34
N ALA A 473 6.39 -39.94 30.00
CA ALA A 473 5.19 -39.63 29.23
C ALA A 473 4.58 -40.83 28.48
N ALA A 474 4.95 -42.06 28.83
CA ALA A 474 4.46 -43.27 28.16
C ALA A 474 2.91 -43.40 28.22
N GLY A 475 2.31 -43.05 29.36
CA GLY A 475 0.86 -43.05 29.55
C GLY A 475 0.15 -41.95 28.73
N ILE A 476 0.78 -40.78 28.59
CA ILE A 476 0.28 -39.68 27.73
C ILE A 476 0.26 -40.10 26.26
N LYS A 477 1.35 -40.70 25.77
CA LYS A 477 1.45 -41.17 24.37
C LYS A 477 0.38 -42.23 24.08
N LYS A 478 0.18 -43.16 25.00
CA LYS A 478 -0.88 -44.17 24.91
C LYS A 478 -2.28 -43.54 24.92
N GLY A 479 -2.53 -42.57 25.80
CA GLY A 479 -3.79 -41.83 25.85
C GLY A 479 -4.09 -41.09 24.54
N ILE A 480 -3.10 -40.44 23.92
CA ILE A 480 -3.27 -39.77 22.61
C ILE A 480 -3.69 -40.79 21.54
N LEU A 481 -3.05 -41.96 21.49
CA LEU A 481 -3.36 -43.04 20.54
C LEU A 481 -4.71 -43.71 20.81
N ASP A 482 -5.06 -43.96 22.07
CA ASP A 482 -6.33 -44.58 22.46
C ASP A 482 -7.52 -43.68 22.08
N HIS A 483 -7.39 -42.35 22.23
CA HIS A 483 -8.37 -41.36 21.78
C HIS A 483 -8.51 -41.25 20.25
N GLU A 484 -7.65 -41.89 19.45
CA GLU A 484 -7.83 -42.01 17.99
C GLU A 484 -8.78 -43.14 17.60
N THR A 485 -8.96 -44.13 18.49
CA THR A 485 -9.65 -45.38 18.17
C THR A 485 -11.03 -45.52 18.83
N GLY A 486 -11.34 -44.68 19.84
CA GLY A 486 -12.62 -44.66 20.55
C GLY A 486 -13.54 -43.49 20.17
N ASP A 487 -14.86 -43.69 20.29
CA ASP A 487 -15.90 -42.66 20.09
C ASP A 487 -15.91 -41.54 21.16
N ASP A 488 -15.05 -41.63 22.18
CA ASP A 488 -14.98 -40.66 23.28
C ASP A 488 -14.06 -39.48 22.92
N GLN A 489 -14.63 -38.51 22.20
CA GLN A 489 -13.92 -37.35 21.64
C GLN A 489 -13.85 -36.13 22.58
N GLY A 490 -14.29 -36.24 23.84
CA GLY A 490 -14.51 -35.07 24.70
C GLY A 490 -13.51 -34.84 25.82
N SER A 491 -12.77 -35.87 26.26
CA SER A 491 -11.95 -35.77 27.46
C SER A 491 -10.46 -35.70 27.09
N PRO A 492 -9.69 -34.76 27.65
CA PRO A 492 -8.26 -34.73 27.46
C PRO A 492 -7.57 -35.96 28.06
N PRO A 493 -6.33 -36.30 27.66
CA PRO A 493 -5.57 -37.36 28.31
C PRO A 493 -5.40 -36.98 29.78
N PHE A 494 -6.18 -37.57 30.68
CA PHE A 494 -6.30 -37.15 32.09
C PHE A 494 -4.93 -37.17 32.79
N GLU A 495 -4.08 -38.13 32.42
CA GLU A 495 -2.70 -38.27 32.90
C GLU A 495 -1.80 -37.09 32.49
N ALA A 496 -2.04 -36.47 31.32
CA ALA A 496 -1.23 -35.36 30.81
C ALA A 496 -1.32 -34.13 31.71
N PHE A 497 -2.52 -33.79 32.21
CA PHE A 497 -2.68 -32.60 33.04
C PHE A 497 -2.28 -32.80 34.48
N SER A 498 -2.56 -33.97 35.05
CA SER A 498 -2.03 -34.29 36.38
C SER A 498 -0.50 -34.23 36.40
N MET A 499 0.14 -34.68 35.31
CA MET A 499 1.59 -34.56 35.16
C MET A 499 2.05 -33.12 34.91
N MET A 500 1.35 -32.34 34.09
CA MET A 500 1.67 -30.92 33.87
C MET A 500 1.65 -30.15 35.19
N GLU A 501 0.62 -30.32 36.02
CA GLU A 501 0.53 -29.70 37.35
C GLU A 501 1.73 -30.06 38.22
N GLN A 502 2.09 -31.33 38.28
CA GLN A 502 3.22 -31.80 39.06
C GLN A 502 4.55 -31.20 38.59
N PHE A 503 4.77 -31.10 37.27
CA PHE A 503 5.99 -30.50 36.72
C PHE A 503 6.05 -28.98 36.90
N ILE A 504 4.91 -28.29 36.83
CA ILE A 504 4.80 -26.86 37.15
C ILE A 504 5.13 -26.63 38.63
N ILE A 505 4.59 -27.45 39.54
CA ILE A 505 4.86 -27.38 40.99
C ILE A 505 6.35 -27.65 41.28
N ASP A 506 6.94 -28.63 40.59
CA ASP A 506 8.35 -29.00 40.76
C ASP A 506 9.33 -27.97 40.15
N GLY A 507 8.84 -26.93 39.47
CA GLY A 507 9.66 -25.90 38.81
C GLY A 507 10.51 -26.42 37.64
N ARG A 508 10.15 -27.58 37.08
CA ARG A 508 10.93 -28.27 36.04
C ARG A 508 10.47 -27.85 34.66
N GLN A 509 11.14 -26.85 34.08
CA GLN A 509 10.92 -26.40 32.69
C GLN A 509 12.00 -26.86 31.71
N GLU A 510 12.93 -27.70 32.18
CA GLU A 510 14.07 -28.19 31.41
C GLU A 510 13.97 -29.69 31.16
N VAL A 511 14.21 -30.10 29.91
CA VAL A 511 14.47 -31.50 29.57
C VAL A 511 15.92 -31.65 29.12
N LYS A 512 16.65 -32.50 29.85
CA LYS A 512 18.01 -32.89 29.50
C LYS A 512 18.02 -34.00 28.45
N LEU A 513 18.72 -33.76 27.35
CA LEU A 513 18.94 -34.67 26.23
C LEU A 513 20.45 -34.90 26.05
N TRP A 514 20.83 -36.09 25.59
CA TRP A 514 22.23 -36.50 25.50
C TRP A 514 22.59 -36.90 24.06
N HIS A 515 23.75 -36.45 23.59
CA HIS A 515 24.37 -36.91 22.35
C HIS A 515 25.84 -37.19 22.63
N GLY A 516 26.21 -38.48 22.68
CA GLY A 516 27.54 -38.87 23.16
C GLY A 516 27.76 -38.41 24.61
N GLU A 517 28.80 -37.62 24.84
CA GLU A 517 29.14 -37.04 26.16
C GLU A 517 28.52 -35.65 26.40
N THR A 518 27.92 -35.04 25.38
CA THR A 518 27.34 -33.70 25.48
C THR A 518 25.91 -33.76 26.00
N CYS A 519 25.62 -32.94 27.01
CA CYS A 519 24.28 -32.75 27.55
C CYS A 519 23.69 -31.44 27.04
N PHE A 520 22.45 -31.48 26.59
CA PHE A 520 21.69 -30.31 26.16
C PHE A 520 20.46 -30.12 27.03
N SER A 521 20.14 -28.87 27.30
CA SER A 521 19.00 -28.45 28.08
C SER A 521 17.99 -27.79 27.16
N LEU A 522 16.85 -28.46 26.95
CA LEU A 522 15.73 -27.92 26.17
C LEU A 522 14.74 -27.24 27.11
N PHE A 523 14.35 -26.01 26.79
CA PHE A 523 13.46 -25.16 27.56
C PHE A 523 12.27 -24.72 26.72
N VAL A 524 11.18 -24.40 27.40
CA VAL A 524 10.02 -23.70 26.84
C VAL A 524 9.74 -22.46 27.66
N THR A 525 9.46 -21.34 26.99
CA THR A 525 9.10 -20.08 27.63
C THR A 525 7.99 -19.39 26.87
N ARG A 526 7.20 -18.59 27.56
CA ARG A 526 6.23 -17.66 26.95
C ARG A 526 6.78 -16.24 26.79
N TYR A 527 7.99 -16.01 27.27
CA TYR A 527 8.64 -14.70 27.21
C TYR A 527 9.50 -14.59 25.96
N SER A 528 9.19 -13.62 25.11
CA SER A 528 10.08 -13.15 24.05
C SER A 528 11.10 -12.13 24.62
N GLU A 529 11.95 -11.57 23.77
CA GLU A 529 12.81 -10.43 24.15
C GLU A 529 12.01 -9.15 24.47
N THR A 530 10.76 -9.06 24.00
CA THR A 530 9.92 -7.86 24.05
C THR A 530 8.80 -7.94 25.09
N GLY A 531 8.51 -9.12 25.65
CA GLY A 531 7.49 -9.27 26.70
C GLY A 531 6.92 -10.68 26.84
N GLU A 532 5.79 -10.78 27.53
CA GLU A 532 5.06 -12.03 27.76
C GLU A 532 4.03 -12.25 26.64
N SER A 533 4.08 -13.41 25.98
CA SER A 533 3.05 -13.82 25.02
C SER A 533 1.89 -14.54 25.69
N THR A 534 0.67 -14.27 25.21
CA THR A 534 -0.58 -14.87 25.67
C THR A 534 -1.02 -16.07 24.84
N ASN A 535 -0.48 -16.22 23.62
CA ASN A 535 -0.91 -17.21 22.63
C ASN A 535 0.28 -17.86 21.87
N GLN A 536 1.52 -17.68 22.34
CA GLN A 536 2.71 -18.28 21.72
C GLN A 536 3.68 -18.80 22.79
N LEU A 537 4.28 -19.96 22.53
CA LEU A 537 5.38 -20.51 23.30
C LEU A 537 6.64 -20.61 22.45
N PHE A 538 7.80 -20.35 23.03
CA PHE A 538 9.11 -20.38 22.40
C PHE A 538 9.94 -21.53 22.96
N LEU A 539 10.54 -22.33 22.08
CA LEU A 539 11.43 -23.43 22.44
C LEU A 539 12.90 -23.01 22.25
N LYS A 540 13.74 -23.30 23.24
CA LYS A 540 15.17 -22.95 23.29
C LYS A 540 16.00 -24.16 23.69
N ALA A 541 17.18 -24.32 23.11
CA ALA A 541 18.14 -25.35 23.52
C ALA A 541 19.48 -24.69 23.88
N THR A 542 20.09 -25.10 24.99
CA THR A 542 21.45 -24.69 25.37
C THR A 542 22.31 -25.91 25.64
N SER A 543 23.61 -25.82 25.35
CA SER A 543 24.56 -26.85 25.75
C SER A 543 24.97 -26.67 27.21
N SER A 544 25.44 -27.74 27.86
CA SER A 544 26.06 -27.64 29.19
C SER A 544 27.32 -26.77 29.21
N ASP A 545 27.97 -26.53 28.07
CA ASP A 545 29.16 -25.67 27.95
C ASP A 545 28.81 -24.18 27.87
N ASP A 546 27.58 -23.82 27.49
CA ASP A 546 27.12 -22.43 27.38
C ASP A 546 26.59 -21.83 28.71
N LEU A 547 26.42 -22.65 29.76
CA LEU A 547 25.85 -22.23 31.05
C LEU A 547 26.81 -21.39 31.93
N LEU A 548 27.97 -20.97 31.42
CA LEU A 548 28.89 -20.05 32.11
C LEU A 548 28.61 -18.57 31.87
N HIS A 549 27.58 -18.21 31.10
CA HIS A 549 27.15 -16.82 30.96
C HIS A 549 25.69 -16.63 31.41
N PRO A 550 25.45 -16.13 32.64
CA PRO A 550 24.15 -15.59 32.96
C PRO A 550 23.94 -14.36 32.08
N MET A 551 22.95 -14.41 31.18
CA MET A 551 22.40 -13.19 30.58
C MET A 551 22.00 -12.25 31.72
N PRO A 552 22.44 -10.98 31.71
CA PRO A 552 22.06 -10.03 32.75
C PRO A 552 20.55 -9.82 32.64
N VAL A 553 19.82 -10.18 33.68
CA VAL A 553 18.47 -9.65 33.91
C VAL A 553 18.66 -8.14 34.09
N ARG A 554 18.51 -7.38 33.00
CA ARG A 554 18.27 -5.94 33.13
C ARG A 554 16.86 -5.78 33.67
N LEU A 555 16.76 -5.80 35.00
CA LEU A 555 15.61 -5.23 35.68
C LEU A 555 15.46 -3.79 35.15
N PRO A 556 14.22 -3.34 34.82
CA PRO A 556 14.00 -1.94 34.52
C PRO A 556 14.50 -1.14 35.71
N ILE A 557 15.48 -0.27 35.48
CA ILE A 557 15.86 0.72 36.47
C ILE A 557 14.61 1.58 36.68
N GLN A 558 13.91 1.35 37.78
CA GLN A 558 13.06 2.36 38.37
C GLN A 558 14.00 3.55 38.62
N ARG A 559 13.87 4.59 37.79
CA ARG A 559 14.45 5.89 38.10
C ARG A 559 13.75 6.38 39.37
N SER A 560 14.34 6.06 40.51
CA SER A 560 14.09 6.77 41.75
C SER A 560 14.53 8.21 41.53
N ILE A 561 13.53 9.08 41.38
CA ILE A 561 13.71 10.51 41.42
C ILE A 561 14.11 10.87 42.86
N GLY A 562 15.29 11.46 43.01
CA GLY A 562 15.59 12.41 44.08
C GLY A 562 16.65 12.00 45.09
N GLU A 563 17.83 12.61 44.99
CA GLU A 563 18.51 13.21 46.15
C GLU A 563 19.08 14.56 45.71
N GLY A 564 18.34 15.62 46.01
CA GLY A 564 18.82 16.99 46.13
C GLY A 564 18.50 17.45 47.55
N ASN A 565 19.52 17.85 48.29
CA ASN A 565 19.47 18.20 49.70
C ASN A 565 18.56 19.39 50.04
N GLU A 566 17.68 19.16 51.02
CA GLU A 566 17.21 20.05 52.13
C GLU A 566 16.46 21.39 51.85
N PRO A 567 15.75 21.97 52.85
CA PRO A 567 14.62 21.43 53.60
C PRO A 567 13.43 22.43 53.68
N ASP A 568 12.36 22.01 54.39
CA ASP A 568 11.35 22.88 55.04
C ASP A 568 10.19 23.44 54.19
N GLN A 569 8.98 22.85 54.36
CA GLN A 569 7.79 23.53 54.94
C GLN A 569 6.47 22.77 54.70
N ARG A 570 5.82 22.48 55.83
CA ARG A 570 4.38 22.30 56.14
C ARG A 570 3.35 22.20 54.99
N LEU A 571 2.61 21.09 55.04
CA LEU A 571 1.15 20.91 54.89
C LEU A 571 0.32 22.13 54.41
N GLU A 572 -0.39 21.96 53.29
CA GLU A 572 -1.82 22.33 53.20
C GLU A 572 -2.56 21.69 51.99
N ARG A 573 -3.64 20.99 52.33
CA ARG A 573 -4.94 20.71 51.67
C ARG A 573 -5.10 20.82 50.14
N ALA A 574 -5.72 19.76 49.59
CA ALA A 574 -6.42 19.76 48.31
C ALA A 574 -7.60 20.74 48.25
N PRO A 575 -7.97 21.21 47.05
CA PRO A 575 -9.37 21.33 46.68
C PRO A 575 -9.72 20.63 45.36
N GLN A 576 -11.01 20.38 45.25
CA GLN A 576 -11.74 19.59 44.27
C GLN A 576 -11.74 20.22 42.87
N ILE A 577 -11.71 19.39 41.83
CA ILE A 577 -12.06 19.79 40.45
C ILE A 577 -13.57 19.56 40.28
N GLY A 578 -14.31 20.67 40.26
CA GLY A 578 -15.63 20.77 39.65
C GLY A 578 -15.49 20.84 38.12
N GLY A 579 -16.47 20.27 37.41
CA GLY A 579 -16.39 20.00 35.99
C GLY A 579 -16.60 21.20 35.07
N ASP A 580 -16.31 20.96 33.79
CA ASP A 580 -17.14 21.45 32.69
C ASP A 580 -16.97 20.54 31.47
N ALA A 581 -18.09 20.12 30.90
CA ALA A 581 -18.16 19.27 29.71
C ALA A 581 -18.29 20.15 28.47
N GLY A 582 -17.27 20.16 27.62
CA GLY A 582 -17.31 20.77 26.29
C GLY A 582 -17.75 19.76 25.23
N VAL A 583 -18.99 19.89 24.77
CA VAL A 583 -19.55 19.14 23.63
C VAL A 583 -18.98 19.73 22.32
N LEU A 584 -18.31 18.90 21.52
CA LEU A 584 -17.93 19.23 20.14
C LEU A 584 -19.18 19.22 19.25
N ALA A 585 -19.61 20.40 18.81
CA ALA A 585 -20.68 20.55 17.84
C ALA A 585 -20.18 20.21 16.43
N VAL A 586 -20.74 19.16 15.84
CA VAL A 586 -20.62 18.85 14.41
C VAL A 586 -21.46 19.88 13.64
N GLN A 587 -20.83 20.69 12.79
CA GLN A 587 -21.54 21.58 11.87
C GLN A 587 -22.27 20.73 10.82
N GLN A 588 -23.59 20.88 10.71
CA GLN A 588 -24.35 20.37 9.57
C GLN A 588 -24.06 21.21 8.32
N PRO A 589 -24.00 20.59 7.14
CA PRO A 589 -23.77 21.30 5.88
C PRO A 589 -24.91 22.27 5.55
N ASN A 590 -24.57 23.33 4.82
CA ASN A 590 -25.48 24.40 4.44
C ASN A 590 -26.58 23.85 3.51
N PRO A 591 -27.87 24.15 3.74
CA PRO A 591 -28.98 23.72 2.87
C PRO A 591 -28.82 24.14 1.40
N MET A 592 -28.05 25.20 1.12
CA MET A 592 -27.73 25.61 -0.26
C MET A 592 -26.80 24.62 -0.98
N ASP A 593 -25.87 23.99 -0.27
CA ASP A 593 -24.92 23.02 -0.84
C ASP A 593 -25.63 21.71 -1.22
N ILE A 594 -26.75 21.39 -0.53
CA ILE A 594 -27.58 20.21 -0.81
C ILE A 594 -28.45 20.45 -2.06
N LEU A 595 -28.97 21.67 -2.24
CA LEU A 595 -29.78 22.04 -3.42
C LEU A 595 -28.94 22.17 -4.70
N GLU A 596 -27.65 22.44 -4.59
CA GLU A 596 -26.72 22.53 -5.72
C GLU A 596 -26.30 21.13 -6.20
N ALA A 597 -26.09 20.19 -5.27
CA ALA A 597 -25.82 18.77 -5.58
C ALA A 597 -27.01 18.04 -6.23
N GLU A 598 -28.25 18.47 -5.97
CA GLU A 598 -29.45 17.91 -6.61
C GLU A 598 -29.69 18.46 -8.04
N ARG A 599 -29.14 19.63 -8.40
CA ARG A 599 -29.27 20.19 -9.76
C ARG A 599 -28.28 19.63 -10.77
N GLU A 600 -27.10 19.18 -10.33
CA GLU A 600 -26.09 18.60 -11.23
C GLU A 600 -26.39 17.15 -11.66
N ASN A 601 -27.37 16.48 -11.05
CA ASN A 601 -27.77 15.10 -11.40
C ASN A 601 -28.99 15.01 -12.35
N THR A 602 -29.54 16.14 -12.79
CA THR A 602 -30.57 16.20 -13.84
C THR A 602 -30.20 17.28 -14.85
N GLY A 603 -29.40 16.89 -15.85
CA GLY A 603 -29.01 17.73 -16.98
C GLY A 603 -28.27 16.92 -18.02
#